data_AF-A0AAN7E8K6-F1
#
_entry.id   AF-A0AAN7E8K6-F1
#
_cell.length_a   1.000
_cell.length_b   1.000
_cell.length_c   1.000
_cell.angle_alpha   90.00
_cell.angle_beta   90.00
_cell.angle_gamma   90.00
#
_symmetry.space_group_name_H-M   'P 1'
#
loop_
_entity.id
_entity.type
_entity.pdbx_description
1 polymer ?
#
loop_
_entity_poly.entity_id
_entity_poly.type
_entity_poly.pdbx_seq_one_letter_code
_entity_poly.pdbx_strand_id
1 'polypeptide(L)'
;MYSEMRRRTKSSNITILNSLILLQYGPRVFQIYRYWKELKSEGESNNKASQWFKASWNLFLYILAGHVLGAFWYFFSTQRLAACWHKACEIHGVEISFNCDHGFRKLSFLDDFCPIDTPNPSTFDFGIFLEARQSGSLESTNYLPKAFYCFWWGMRNLSSFGSNLQTSSYIWENIFALGISIFGLLLFLYFIGNLQVYFEWRTTKEQKRRKRQKNINSWMSKYGFDSTIKRRIEDHIG
;
A
#
# COMPACT_ATOMS: atom_id res chain seq x y z
N MET A 1 -0.40 32.31 -2.48
CA MET A 1 -1.29 31.11 -2.55
C MET A 1 -0.65 29.81 -2.05
N TYR A 2 0.67 29.59 -2.20
CA TYR A 2 1.43 28.60 -1.39
C TYR A 2 1.80 29.14 0.01
N SER A 3 1.65 30.46 0.20
CA SER A 3 2.02 31.27 1.36
C SER A 3 0.98 31.32 2.48
N GLU A 4 -0.31 31.28 2.15
CA GLU A 4 -1.39 31.45 3.15
C GLU A 4 -1.77 30.14 3.86
N MET A 5 -1.45 28.97 3.28
CA MET A 5 -1.54 27.68 4.00
C MET A 5 -0.46 27.52 5.09
N ARG A 6 0.46 28.48 5.23
CA ARG A 6 1.59 28.44 6.18
C ARG A 6 1.24 28.92 7.60
N ARG A 7 0.01 29.36 7.89
CA ARG A 7 -0.31 29.97 9.19
C ARG A 7 -1.39 29.21 9.97
N ARG A 8 -1.04 28.04 10.53
CA ARG A 8 -1.60 27.47 11.79
C ARG A 8 -0.65 26.41 12.37
N THR A 9 0.13 26.83 13.36
CA THR A 9 1.42 26.29 13.85
C THR A 9 1.32 25.10 14.82
N LYS A 10 0.28 24.26 14.74
CA LYS A 10 0.20 23.04 15.60
C LYS A 10 -0.19 21.75 14.87
N SER A 11 -0.78 21.82 13.68
CA SER A 11 -1.15 20.64 12.87
C SER A 11 -0.20 20.40 11.70
N SER A 12 0.28 21.46 11.04
CA SER A 12 1.24 21.37 9.93
C SER A 12 2.55 20.69 10.33
N ASN A 13 3.05 20.90 11.55
CA ASN A 13 4.27 20.24 12.02
C ASN A 13 4.10 18.72 12.17
N ILE A 14 2.93 18.22 12.55
CA ILE A 14 2.69 16.76 12.68
C ILE A 14 2.49 16.14 11.30
N THR A 15 1.79 16.81 10.39
CA THR A 15 1.62 16.34 9.01
C THR A 15 2.92 16.41 8.22
N ILE A 16 3.68 17.50 8.32
CA ILE A 16 5.01 17.63 7.72
C ILE A 16 5.98 16.63 8.37
N LEU A 17 5.96 16.45 9.69
CA LEU A 17 6.79 15.45 10.36
C LEU A 17 6.41 14.04 9.93
N ASN A 18 5.12 13.68 9.83
CA ASN A 18 4.67 12.38 9.36
C ASN A 18 4.98 12.17 7.87
N SER A 19 4.79 13.19 7.04
CA SER A 19 5.18 13.16 5.62
C SER A 19 6.70 13.10 5.45
N LEU A 20 7.48 13.78 6.28
CA LEU A 20 8.94 13.70 6.30
C LEU A 20 9.40 12.33 6.81
N ILE A 21 8.73 11.75 7.80
CA ILE A 21 8.99 10.38 8.28
C ILE A 21 8.72 9.37 7.17
N LEU A 22 7.60 9.51 6.44
CA LEU A 22 7.27 8.68 5.28
C LEU A 22 8.25 8.88 4.11
N LEU A 23 8.60 10.14 3.82
CA LEU A 23 9.56 10.50 2.76
C LEU A 23 10.98 10.02 3.11
N GLN A 24 11.36 10.07 4.38
CA GLN A 24 12.64 9.57 4.91
C GLN A 24 12.65 8.03 5.01
N TYR A 25 11.46 7.41 5.02
CA TYR A 25 11.31 5.96 4.94
C TYR A 25 11.80 5.41 3.60
N GLY A 26 11.55 6.10 2.49
CA GLY A 26 12.01 5.71 1.16
C GLY A 26 13.53 5.52 1.05
N PRO A 27 14.34 6.55 1.38
CA PRO A 27 15.80 6.46 1.45
C PRO A 27 16.30 5.38 2.42
N ARG A 28 15.65 5.21 3.57
CA ARG A 28 16.01 4.15 4.54
C ARG A 28 15.74 2.75 3.98
N VAL A 29 14.59 2.54 3.37
CA VAL A 29 14.24 1.27 2.69
C VAL A 29 15.18 1.02 1.51
N PHE A 30 15.57 2.05 0.77
CA PHE A 30 16.53 1.95 -0.32
C PHE A 30 17.96 1.64 0.16
N GLN A 31 18.42 2.26 1.25
CA GLN A 31 19.71 1.98 1.87
C GLN A 31 19.76 0.56 2.43
N ILE A 32 18.69 0.12 3.11
CA ILE A 32 18.52 -1.27 3.55
C ILE A 32 18.61 -2.17 2.31
N TYR A 33 17.81 -1.92 1.28
CA TYR A 33 17.84 -2.70 0.03
C TYR A 33 19.26 -2.79 -0.58
N ARG A 34 19.99 -1.68 -0.66
CA ARG A 34 21.37 -1.65 -1.17
C ARG A 34 22.34 -2.47 -0.34
N TYR A 35 22.34 -2.25 0.97
CA TYR A 35 23.15 -3.00 1.93
C TYR A 35 22.90 -4.51 1.83
N TRP A 36 21.63 -4.90 1.66
CA TRP A 36 21.26 -6.31 1.49
C TRP A 36 21.58 -6.87 0.10
N LYS A 37 21.52 -6.06 -0.97
CA LYS A 37 21.97 -6.45 -2.31
C LYS A 37 23.48 -6.73 -2.31
N GLU A 38 24.25 -5.92 -1.60
CA GLU A 38 25.70 -6.11 -1.41
C GLU A 38 25.99 -7.38 -0.58
N LEU A 39 25.26 -7.64 0.50
CA LEU A 39 25.36 -8.91 1.27
C LEU A 39 25.02 -10.17 0.44
N LYS A 40 24.15 -10.04 -0.57
CA LYS A 40 23.75 -11.15 -1.45
C LYS A 40 24.83 -11.49 -2.49
N SER A 41 25.78 -10.59 -2.73
CA SER A 41 26.92 -10.78 -3.65
C SER A 41 28.00 -11.71 -3.09
N GLU A 42 28.08 -11.86 -1.77
CA GLU A 42 29.16 -12.64 -1.12
C GLU A 42 28.73 -14.02 -0.62
N GLY A 43 27.44 -14.38 -0.70
CA GLY A 43 26.97 -15.64 -0.14
C GLY A 43 25.69 -16.15 -0.78
N GLU A 44 25.81 -16.81 -1.93
CA GLU A 44 24.76 -17.68 -2.48
C GLU A 44 24.62 -18.96 -1.64
N SER A 45 24.24 -18.80 -0.37
CA SER A 45 23.77 -19.91 0.45
C SER A 45 22.26 -20.02 0.25
N ASN A 46 21.83 -21.07 -0.43
CA ASN A 46 20.45 -21.54 -0.59
C ASN A 46 19.81 -21.99 0.74
N ASN A 47 20.01 -21.23 1.81
CA ASN A 47 19.50 -21.51 3.13
C ASN A 47 18.03 -21.04 3.29
N LYS A 48 17.30 -21.72 4.17
CA LYS A 48 15.86 -21.48 4.41
C LYS A 48 15.57 -20.04 4.85
N ALA A 49 16.48 -19.43 5.61
CA ALA A 49 16.33 -18.09 6.16
C ALA A 49 16.34 -17.01 5.06
N SER A 50 17.29 -17.10 4.12
CA SER A 50 17.40 -16.16 2.99
C SER A 50 16.14 -16.18 2.11
N GLN A 51 15.62 -17.36 1.79
CA GLN A 51 14.46 -17.48 0.92
C GLN A 51 13.16 -16.99 1.60
N TRP A 52 12.98 -17.26 2.89
CA TRP A 52 11.84 -16.73 3.65
C TRP A 52 11.92 -15.22 3.84
N PHE A 53 13.10 -14.68 4.15
CA PHE A 53 13.31 -13.25 4.30
C PHE A 53 12.99 -12.49 3.00
N LYS A 54 13.44 -13.01 1.84
CA LYS A 54 13.10 -12.43 0.52
C LYS A 54 11.59 -12.35 0.29
N ALA A 55 10.87 -13.43 0.58
CA ALA A 55 9.42 -13.47 0.42
C ALA A 55 8.71 -12.47 1.36
N SER A 56 9.12 -12.42 2.63
CA SER A 56 8.59 -11.47 3.62
C SER A 56 8.89 -10.01 3.25
N TRP A 57 10.10 -9.71 2.77
CA TRP A 57 10.48 -8.36 2.35
C TRP A 57 9.67 -7.88 1.15
N ASN A 58 9.48 -8.75 0.17
CA ASN A 58 8.67 -8.48 -1.00
C ASN A 58 7.19 -8.22 -0.65
N LEU A 59 6.61 -9.02 0.26
CA LEU A 59 5.28 -8.78 0.80
C LEU A 59 5.19 -7.44 1.54
N PHE A 60 6.19 -7.14 2.36
CA PHE A 60 6.25 -5.88 3.10
C PHE A 60 6.26 -4.66 2.16
N LEU A 61 7.05 -4.70 1.09
CA LEU A 61 7.08 -3.62 0.08
C LEU A 61 5.73 -3.45 -0.62
N TYR A 62 5.03 -4.55 -0.92
CA TYR A 62 3.70 -4.51 -1.53
C TYR A 62 2.67 -3.84 -0.59
N ILE A 63 2.67 -4.22 0.69
CA ILE A 63 1.79 -3.61 1.71
C ILE A 63 2.12 -2.13 1.91
N LEU A 64 3.42 -1.79 1.97
CA LEU A 64 3.88 -0.41 2.11
C LEU A 64 3.44 0.45 0.91
N ALA A 65 3.52 -0.07 -0.31
CA ALA A 65 3.05 0.62 -1.50
C ALA A 65 1.54 0.92 -1.43
N GLY A 66 0.73 -0.03 -0.97
CA GLY A 66 -0.70 0.18 -0.74
C GLY A 66 -0.99 1.28 0.30
N HIS A 67 -0.21 1.33 1.39
CA HIS A 67 -0.30 2.40 2.38
C HIS A 67 0.05 3.77 1.83
N VAL A 68 1.17 3.87 1.11
CA VAL A 68 1.61 5.11 0.46
C VAL A 68 0.59 5.58 -0.57
N LEU A 69 0.03 4.65 -1.36
CA LEU A 69 -1.02 4.97 -2.33
C LEU A 69 -2.29 5.51 -1.66
N GLY A 70 -2.73 4.87 -0.57
CA GLY A 70 -3.86 5.33 0.22
C GLY A 70 -3.65 6.74 0.79
N ALA A 71 -2.44 7.04 1.27
CA ALA A 71 -2.08 8.36 1.77
C ALA A 71 -2.10 9.44 0.67
N PHE A 72 -1.58 9.13 -0.53
CA PHE A 72 -1.66 10.04 -1.68
C PHE A 72 -3.10 10.30 -2.11
N TRP A 73 -3.92 9.24 -2.18
CA TRP A 73 -5.33 9.37 -2.51
C TRP A 73 -6.07 10.26 -1.50
N TYR A 74 -5.85 10.08 -0.20
CA TYR A 74 -6.41 10.95 0.84
C TYR A 74 -5.99 12.42 0.67
N PHE A 75 -4.69 12.65 0.42
CA PHE A 75 -4.14 13.98 0.21
C PHE A 75 -4.76 14.67 -1.01
N PHE A 76 -4.82 13.99 -2.16
CA PHE A 76 -5.43 14.52 -3.36
C PHE A 76 -6.94 14.71 -3.21
N SER A 77 -7.63 13.84 -2.47
CA SER A 77 -9.06 14.02 -2.13
C SER A 77 -9.28 15.33 -1.36
N THR A 78 -8.42 15.63 -0.40
CA THR A 78 -8.47 16.88 0.37
C THR A 78 -8.21 18.09 -0.52
N GLN A 79 -7.23 18.01 -1.44
CA GLN A 79 -6.96 19.09 -2.40
C GLN A 79 -8.14 19.33 -3.34
N ARG A 80 -8.78 18.26 -3.83
CA ARG A 80 -9.94 18.35 -4.72
C ARG A 80 -11.13 18.98 -4.01
N LEU A 81 -11.36 18.63 -2.75
CA LEU A 81 -12.38 19.29 -1.93
C LEU A 81 -12.09 20.78 -1.74
N ALA A 82 -10.85 21.13 -1.41
CA ALA A 82 -10.44 22.53 -1.28
C ALA A 82 -10.62 23.32 -2.60
N ALA A 83 -10.29 22.72 -3.74
CA ALA A 83 -10.51 23.32 -5.06
C ALA A 83 -12.00 23.53 -5.36
N CYS A 84 -12.86 22.59 -4.96
CA CYS A 84 -14.30 22.74 -5.10
C CYS A 84 -14.83 23.91 -4.26
N TRP A 85 -14.44 23.98 -2.98
CA TRP A 85 -14.82 25.10 -2.11
C TRP A 85 -14.35 26.44 -2.65
N HIS A 86 -13.12 26.51 -3.18
CA HIS A 86 -12.61 27.73 -3.79
C HIS A 86 -13.46 28.20 -4.97
N LYS A 87 -13.83 27.27 -5.87
CA LYS A 87 -14.68 27.57 -7.02
C LYS A 87 -16.09 28.01 -6.61
N ALA A 88 -16.68 27.36 -5.60
CA ALA A 88 -17.97 27.76 -5.04
C ALA A 88 -17.95 29.21 -4.54
N CYS A 89 -16.85 29.61 -3.91
CA CYS A 89 -16.66 30.94 -3.34
C CYS A 89 -16.42 32.03 -4.36
N GLU A 90 -15.64 31.74 -5.40
CA GLU A 90 -15.44 32.65 -6.53
C GLU A 90 -16.78 33.02 -7.17
N ILE A 91 -17.68 32.04 -7.30
CA ILE A 91 -19.02 32.24 -7.89
C ILE A 91 -19.95 33.03 -6.97
N HIS A 92 -19.92 32.77 -5.65
CA HIS A 92 -20.81 33.43 -4.70
C HIS A 92 -20.26 34.75 -4.14
N GLY A 93 -19.06 35.18 -4.55
CA GLY A 93 -18.43 36.42 -4.10
C GLY A 93 -18.12 36.44 -2.60
N VAL A 94 -17.85 35.27 -2.01
CA VAL A 94 -17.54 35.12 -0.58
C VAL A 94 -16.08 34.76 -0.40
N GLU A 95 -15.32 35.57 0.34
CA GLU A 95 -14.00 35.15 0.81
C GLU A 95 -14.16 34.16 1.97
N ILE A 96 -13.83 32.88 1.76
CA ILE A 96 -13.64 31.95 2.88
C ILE A 96 -12.33 32.30 3.57
N SER A 97 -12.44 32.88 4.76
CA SER A 97 -11.37 32.80 5.73
C SER A 97 -11.44 31.43 6.41
N PHE A 98 -10.39 30.61 6.28
CA PHE A 98 -10.23 29.36 7.06
C PHE A 98 -9.86 29.65 8.54
N ASN A 99 -10.22 30.84 9.03
CA ASN A 99 -10.01 31.24 10.41
C ASN A 99 -11.24 30.87 11.24
N CYS A 100 -11.11 29.81 12.06
CA CYS A 100 -12.15 29.33 12.97
C CYS A 100 -12.40 30.26 14.17
N ASP A 101 -12.45 31.58 13.99
CA ASP A 101 -12.58 32.55 15.09
C ASP A 101 -13.75 33.53 14.93
N HIS A 102 -14.40 33.57 13.76
CA HIS A 102 -15.63 34.35 13.58
C HIS A 102 -16.71 33.49 12.95
N GLY A 103 -17.93 33.64 13.48
CA GLY A 103 -19.04 32.71 13.36
C GLY A 103 -19.25 32.12 11.96
N PHE A 104 -19.46 30.80 11.93
CA PHE A 104 -19.91 30.08 10.76
C PHE A 104 -21.21 30.73 10.25
N ARG A 105 -21.10 31.66 9.29
CA ARG A 105 -22.19 31.95 8.37
C ARG A 105 -22.54 30.60 7.75
N LYS A 106 -23.78 30.14 7.84
CA LYS A 106 -24.17 28.79 7.38
C LYS A 106 -23.78 28.66 5.90
N LEU A 107 -22.64 28.02 5.62
CA LEU A 107 -22.05 27.86 4.28
C LEU A 107 -22.74 26.69 3.55
N SER A 108 -24.07 26.60 3.64
CA SER A 108 -24.85 25.53 3.01
C SER A 108 -24.64 25.46 1.49
N PHE A 109 -24.29 26.59 0.87
CA PHE A 109 -23.95 26.65 -0.55
C PHE A 109 -22.71 25.81 -0.93
N LEU A 110 -21.80 25.51 0.02
CA LEU A 110 -20.67 24.62 -0.25
C LEU A 110 -21.12 23.19 -0.44
N ASP A 111 -22.08 22.71 0.35
CA ASP A 111 -22.59 21.35 0.23
C ASP A 111 -23.40 21.19 -1.07
N ASP A 112 -24.11 22.24 -1.48
CA ASP A 112 -24.83 22.30 -2.76
C ASP A 112 -23.86 22.31 -3.96
N PHE A 113 -22.74 23.04 -3.86
CA PHE A 113 -21.76 23.17 -4.95
C PHE A 113 -20.75 22.00 -5.00
N CYS A 114 -20.47 21.38 -3.85
CA CYS A 114 -19.53 20.29 -3.65
C CYS A 114 -20.25 19.03 -3.13
N PRO A 115 -21.10 18.43 -3.99
CA PRO A 115 -22.04 17.40 -3.57
C PRO A 115 -21.36 16.11 -3.14
N ILE A 116 -22.01 15.41 -2.20
CA ILE A 116 -21.61 14.09 -1.70
C ILE A 116 -22.36 12.96 -2.45
N ASP A 117 -23.60 13.23 -2.90
CA ASP A 117 -24.55 12.20 -3.34
C ASP A 117 -24.96 12.26 -4.82
N THR A 118 -24.32 13.08 -5.65
CA THR A 118 -24.74 13.19 -7.07
C THR A 118 -23.85 12.37 -8.00
N PRO A 119 -24.36 11.30 -8.64
CA PRO A 119 -23.69 10.63 -9.75
C PRO A 119 -23.64 11.48 -11.04
N ASN A 120 -24.37 12.60 -11.08
CA ASN A 120 -24.32 13.58 -12.17
C ASN A 120 -23.63 14.87 -11.70
N PRO A 121 -22.45 15.22 -12.22
CA PRO A 121 -21.73 16.42 -11.82
C PRO A 121 -22.24 17.62 -12.62
N SER A 122 -23.31 18.28 -12.18
CA SER A 122 -23.70 19.55 -12.80
C SER A 122 -22.78 20.71 -12.37
N THR A 123 -22.13 20.63 -11.21
CA THR A 123 -21.32 21.74 -10.62
C THR A 123 -19.83 21.42 -10.44
N PHE A 124 -19.47 20.25 -9.90
CA PHE A 124 -18.07 19.81 -9.74
C PHE A 124 -17.96 18.29 -9.71
N ASP A 125 -17.13 17.72 -10.60
CA ASP A 125 -16.88 16.28 -10.66
C ASP A 125 -15.69 15.88 -9.77
N PHE A 126 -15.93 15.01 -8.79
CA PHE A 126 -14.89 14.49 -7.90
C PHE A 126 -14.19 13.23 -8.43
N GLY A 127 -14.77 12.54 -9.42
CA GLY A 127 -14.24 11.29 -9.96
C GLY A 127 -13.82 10.28 -8.89
N ILE A 128 -12.59 9.77 -8.95
CA ILE A 128 -12.02 8.79 -8.00
C ILE A 128 -11.92 9.29 -6.56
N PHE A 129 -12.08 10.60 -6.33
CA PHE A 129 -12.02 11.21 -4.99
C PHE A 129 -13.41 11.34 -4.35
N LEU A 130 -14.48 11.04 -5.09
CA LEU A 130 -15.85 11.08 -4.58
C LEU A 130 -16.04 10.09 -3.41
N GLU A 131 -15.44 8.91 -3.51
CA GLU A 131 -15.48 7.87 -2.47
C GLU A 131 -14.90 8.36 -1.13
N ALA A 132 -13.89 9.24 -1.15
CA ALA A 132 -13.34 9.85 0.07
C ALA A 132 -14.32 10.81 0.74
N ARG A 133 -15.18 11.49 -0.04
CA ARG A 133 -16.26 12.35 0.46
C ARG A 133 -17.38 11.52 1.06
N GLN A 134 -17.90 10.55 0.29
CA GLN A 134 -19.01 9.69 0.69
C GLN A 134 -18.74 8.89 1.96
N SER A 135 -17.49 8.46 2.15
CA SER A 135 -17.08 7.75 3.38
C SER A 135 -17.02 8.63 4.63
N GLY A 136 -17.14 9.95 4.52
CA GLY A 136 -16.91 10.88 5.63
C GLY A 136 -15.46 10.91 6.13
N SER A 137 -14.53 10.27 5.42
CA SER A 137 -13.11 10.16 5.81
C SER A 137 -12.40 11.52 5.84
N LEU A 138 -12.83 12.47 5.01
CA LEU A 138 -12.30 13.83 4.98
C LEU A 138 -12.74 14.67 6.20
N GLU A 139 -13.90 14.38 6.78
CA GLU A 139 -14.51 15.15 7.88
C GLU A 139 -14.31 14.51 9.25
N SER A 140 -13.98 13.22 9.28
CA SER A 140 -13.74 12.48 10.52
C SER A 140 -12.54 13.03 11.30
N THR A 141 -12.75 13.25 12.60
CA THR A 141 -11.70 13.60 13.58
C THR A 141 -10.90 12.38 14.05
N ASN A 142 -11.44 11.17 13.86
CA ASN A 142 -10.82 9.93 14.30
C ASN A 142 -9.75 9.45 13.31
N TYR A 143 -8.49 9.46 13.75
CA TYR A 143 -7.36 9.13 12.88
C TYR A 143 -7.32 7.65 12.45
N LEU A 144 -7.60 6.71 13.35
CA LEU A 144 -7.45 5.28 13.04
C LEU A 144 -8.43 4.79 11.95
N PRO A 145 -9.75 5.00 12.05
CA PRO A 145 -10.69 4.58 11.01
C PRO A 145 -10.34 5.17 9.65
N LYS A 146 -9.97 6.45 9.62
CA LYS A 146 -9.51 7.17 8.44
C LYS A 146 -8.27 6.54 7.82
N ALA A 147 -7.25 6.26 8.63
CA ALA A 147 -6.01 5.66 8.16
C ALA A 147 -6.24 4.24 7.59
N PHE A 148 -7.05 3.41 8.27
CA PHE A 148 -7.39 2.08 7.79
C PHE A 148 -8.24 2.11 6.52
N TYR A 149 -9.17 3.04 6.39
CA TYR A 149 -9.99 3.18 5.19
C TYR A 149 -9.14 3.62 3.98
N CYS A 150 -8.24 4.60 4.16
CA CYS A 150 -7.33 5.01 3.10
C CYS A 150 -6.36 3.88 2.71
N PHE A 151 -5.84 3.15 3.71
CA PHE A 151 -5.01 1.97 3.47
C PHE A 151 -5.76 0.90 2.69
N TRP A 152 -7.00 0.59 3.07
CA TRP A 152 -7.88 -0.33 2.35
C TRP A 152 -8.06 0.12 0.89
N TRP A 153 -8.28 1.42 0.65
CA TRP A 153 -8.53 1.96 -0.69
C TRP A 153 -7.29 1.79 -1.57
N GLY A 154 -6.12 2.11 -1.01
CA GLY A 154 -4.84 1.92 -1.68
C GLY A 154 -4.58 0.45 -1.99
N MET A 155 -4.78 -0.45 -1.02
CA MET A 155 -4.60 -1.89 -1.22
C MET A 155 -5.54 -2.47 -2.28
N ARG A 156 -6.83 -2.08 -2.28
CA ARG A 156 -7.82 -2.51 -3.27
C ARG A 156 -7.38 -2.11 -4.68
N ASN A 157 -7.10 -0.83 -4.89
CA ASN A 157 -6.80 -0.32 -6.22
C ASN A 157 -5.42 -0.72 -6.73
N LEU A 158 -4.44 -0.90 -5.84
CA LEU A 158 -3.14 -1.45 -6.23
C LEU A 158 -3.28 -2.92 -6.69
N SER A 159 -4.09 -3.71 -5.97
CA SER A 159 -4.28 -5.14 -6.27
C SER A 159 -5.20 -5.40 -7.47
N SER A 160 -6.10 -4.46 -7.77
CA SER A 160 -6.97 -4.53 -8.95
C SER A 160 -6.45 -3.74 -10.14
N PHE A 161 -5.23 -3.20 -10.06
CA PHE A 161 -4.60 -2.36 -11.09
C PHE A 161 -5.44 -1.14 -11.49
N GLY A 162 -6.22 -0.61 -10.55
CA GLY A 162 -7.11 0.53 -10.78
C GLY A 162 -8.27 0.22 -11.74
N SER A 163 -8.57 -1.04 -12.02
CA SER A 163 -9.59 -1.45 -13.02
C SER A 163 -11.01 -0.94 -12.77
N ASN A 164 -11.34 -0.56 -11.53
CA ASN A 164 -12.65 -0.02 -11.15
C ASN A 164 -12.63 1.49 -10.90
N LEU A 165 -11.53 2.18 -11.25
CA LEU A 165 -11.44 3.63 -11.09
C LEU A 165 -12.21 4.31 -12.22
N GLN A 166 -13.22 5.09 -11.85
CA GLN A 166 -13.95 5.97 -12.75
C GLN A 166 -13.38 7.38 -12.61
N THR A 167 -12.64 7.81 -13.62
CA THR A 167 -11.99 9.12 -13.62
C THR A 167 -12.88 10.20 -14.23
N SER A 168 -12.72 11.44 -13.77
CA SER A 168 -13.29 12.62 -14.42
C SER A 168 -12.43 13.09 -15.61
N SER A 169 -12.84 14.20 -16.25
CA SER A 169 -12.03 14.91 -17.26
C SER A 169 -10.78 15.60 -16.71
N TYR A 170 -10.52 15.49 -15.40
CA TYR A 170 -9.36 16.11 -14.76
C TYR A 170 -8.05 15.37 -15.07
N ILE A 171 -7.11 16.07 -15.71
CA ILE A 171 -5.86 15.49 -16.23
C ILE A 171 -5.03 14.83 -15.12
N TRP A 172 -4.86 15.48 -13.97
CA TRP A 172 -4.02 14.95 -12.88
C TRP A 172 -4.61 13.70 -12.23
N GLU A 173 -5.93 13.58 -12.20
CA GLU A 173 -6.62 12.36 -11.78
C GLU A 173 -6.35 11.22 -12.76
N ASN A 174 -6.44 11.47 -14.07
CA ASN A 174 -6.12 10.48 -15.09
C ASN A 174 -4.66 10.02 -15.01
N ILE A 175 -3.73 10.95 -14.80
CA ILE A 175 -2.30 10.62 -14.58
C ILE A 175 -2.12 9.76 -13.33
N PHE A 176 -2.80 10.10 -12.24
CA PHE A 176 -2.73 9.33 -10.99
C PHE A 176 -3.30 7.91 -11.16
N ALA A 177 -4.47 7.77 -11.79
CA ALA A 177 -5.09 6.48 -12.08
C ALA A 177 -4.22 5.61 -13.00
N LEU A 178 -3.63 6.20 -14.05
CA LEU A 178 -2.66 5.52 -14.93
C LEU A 178 -1.45 5.03 -14.14
N GLY A 179 -0.92 5.85 -13.23
CA GLY A 179 0.15 5.47 -12.31
C GLY A 179 -0.23 4.25 -11.48
N ILE A 180 -1.43 4.22 -10.90
CA ILE A 180 -1.94 3.08 -10.12
C ILE A 180 -1.94 1.80 -10.97
N SER A 181 -2.42 1.86 -12.21
CA SER A 181 -2.45 0.70 -13.10
C SER A 181 -1.05 0.17 -13.41
N ILE A 182 -0.10 1.05 -13.76
CA ILE A 182 1.28 0.66 -14.10
C ILE A 182 2.00 0.10 -12.88
N PHE A 183 2.01 0.83 -11.76
CA PHE A 183 2.70 0.41 -10.55
C PHE A 183 2.05 -0.83 -9.92
N GLY A 184 0.72 -0.92 -9.94
CA GLY A 184 -0.02 -2.09 -9.47
C GLY A 184 0.37 -3.34 -10.24
N LEU A 185 0.39 -3.26 -11.58
CA LEU A 185 0.78 -4.40 -12.43
C LEU A 185 2.23 -4.82 -12.18
N LEU A 186 3.17 -3.87 -12.20
CA LEU A 186 4.59 -4.18 -12.00
C LEU A 186 4.87 -4.79 -10.62
N LEU A 187 4.29 -4.21 -9.56
CA LEU A 187 4.46 -4.72 -8.20
C LEU A 187 3.79 -6.08 -8.01
N PHE A 188 2.63 -6.31 -8.62
CA PHE A 188 1.95 -7.60 -8.54
C PHE A 188 2.71 -8.71 -9.27
N LEU A 189 3.22 -8.44 -10.48
CA LEU A 189 4.06 -9.37 -11.22
C LEU A 189 5.36 -9.68 -10.46
N TYR A 190 6.01 -8.64 -9.92
CA TYR A 190 7.20 -8.82 -9.07
C TYR A 190 6.87 -9.62 -7.80
N PHE A 191 5.71 -9.35 -7.20
CA PHE A 191 5.25 -10.04 -6.00
C PHE A 191 5.07 -11.53 -6.26
N ILE A 192 4.26 -11.88 -7.27
CA ILE A 192 3.98 -13.25 -7.67
C ILE A 192 5.25 -13.97 -8.10
N GLY A 193 6.12 -13.36 -8.91
CA GLY A 193 7.34 -14.00 -9.38
C GLY A 193 8.24 -14.46 -8.23
N ASN A 194 8.47 -13.59 -7.23
CA ASN A 194 9.25 -13.97 -6.04
C ASN A 194 8.56 -15.01 -5.17
N LEU A 195 7.22 -14.95 -5.08
CA LEU A 195 6.44 -15.92 -4.32
C LEU A 195 6.47 -17.32 -4.97
N GLN A 196 6.43 -17.40 -6.31
CA GLN A 196 6.57 -18.64 -7.06
C GLN A 196 7.92 -19.30 -6.80
N VAL A 197 9.02 -18.56 -6.87
CA VAL A 197 10.37 -19.09 -6.59
C VAL A 197 10.48 -19.61 -5.15
N TYR A 198 9.81 -18.97 -4.19
CA TYR A 198 9.74 -19.45 -2.82
C TYR A 198 9.00 -20.79 -2.69
N PHE A 199 7.85 -20.94 -3.36
CA PHE A 199 7.09 -22.19 -3.36
C PHE A 199 7.84 -23.31 -4.07
N GLU A 200 8.49 -23.03 -5.20
CA GLU A 200 9.31 -24.00 -5.93
C GLU A 200 10.48 -24.50 -5.08
N TRP A 201 11.16 -23.60 -4.37
CA TRP A 201 12.23 -23.94 -3.43
C TRP A 201 11.72 -24.86 -2.30
N ARG A 202 10.56 -24.55 -1.71
CA ARG A 202 9.93 -25.39 -0.68
C ARG A 202 9.60 -26.78 -1.22
N THR A 203 8.95 -26.86 -2.38
CA THR A 203 8.57 -28.12 -3.03
C THR A 203 9.79 -28.98 -3.36
N THR A 204 10.83 -28.38 -3.95
CA THR A 204 12.08 -29.09 -4.28
C THR A 204 12.77 -29.63 -3.02
N LYS A 205 12.80 -28.85 -1.94
CA LYS A 205 13.36 -29.28 -0.66
C LYS A 205 12.59 -30.46 -0.07
N GLU A 206 11.27 -30.40 -0.09
CA GLU A 206 10.43 -31.52 0.36
C GLU A 206 10.62 -32.77 -0.49
N GLN A 207 10.69 -32.63 -1.81
CA GLN A 207 10.96 -33.73 -2.73
C GLN A 207 12.33 -34.36 -2.46
N LYS A 208 13.38 -33.56 -2.25
CA LYS A 208 14.72 -34.04 -1.87
C LYS A 208 14.68 -34.81 -0.54
N ARG A 209 13.95 -34.31 0.47
CA ARG A 209 13.76 -35.01 1.76
C ARG A 209 13.04 -36.35 1.57
N ARG A 210 11.95 -36.37 0.79
CA ARG A 210 11.20 -37.59 0.47
C ARG A 210 12.05 -38.61 -0.30
N LYS A 211 12.85 -38.16 -1.29
CA LYS A 211 13.77 -39.02 -2.06
C LYS A 211 14.85 -39.60 -1.17
N ARG A 212 15.45 -38.80 -0.28
CA ARG A 212 16.42 -39.27 0.71
C ARG A 212 15.80 -40.34 1.61
N GLN A 213 14.60 -40.12 2.13
CA GLN A 213 13.90 -41.11 2.96
C GLN A 213 13.65 -42.42 2.19
N LYS A 214 13.16 -42.35 0.94
CA LYS A 214 12.94 -43.55 0.11
C LYS A 214 14.25 -44.31 -0.13
N ASN A 215 15.34 -43.61 -0.41
CA ASN A 215 16.65 -44.21 -0.63
C ASN A 215 17.18 -44.91 0.64
N ILE A 216 17.04 -44.28 1.81
CA ILE A 216 17.43 -44.89 3.10
C ILE A 216 16.58 -46.13 3.36
N ASN A 217 15.26 -46.06 3.17
CA ASN A 217 14.36 -47.20 3.36
C ASN A 217 14.70 -48.38 2.43
N SER A 218 15.01 -48.10 1.16
CA SER A 218 15.43 -49.12 0.19
C SER A 218 16.78 -49.73 0.56
N TRP A 219 17.75 -48.91 0.98
CA TRP A 219 19.04 -49.38 1.48
C TRP A 219 18.87 -50.27 2.72
N MET A 220 18.02 -49.86 3.68
CA MET A 220 17.76 -50.66 4.88
C MET A 220 17.15 -52.02 4.56
N SER A 221 16.22 -52.07 3.59
CA SER A 221 15.62 -53.32 3.14
C SER A 221 16.62 -54.23 2.43
N LYS A 222 17.59 -53.68 1.69
CA LYS A 222 18.57 -54.46 0.93
C LYS A 222 19.56 -55.21 1.83
N TYR A 223 19.94 -54.61 2.94
CA TYR A 223 20.92 -55.19 3.89
C TYR A 223 20.27 -55.96 5.05
N GLY A 224 18.94 -56.05 5.10
CA GLY A 224 18.23 -56.89 6.06
C GLY A 224 18.38 -56.45 7.52
N PHE A 225 18.41 -55.13 7.80
CA PHE A 225 18.52 -54.64 9.17
C PHE A 225 17.31 -55.03 10.03
N ASP A 226 17.57 -55.46 11.26
CA ASP A 226 16.53 -55.71 12.26
C ASP A 226 15.71 -54.44 12.56
N SER A 227 14.44 -54.64 12.93
CA SER A 227 13.45 -53.59 13.24
C SER A 227 13.96 -52.57 14.28
N THR A 228 14.77 -53.03 15.23
CA THR A 228 15.39 -52.20 16.28
C THR A 228 16.39 -51.19 15.71
N ILE A 229 17.22 -51.63 14.76
CA ILE A 229 18.25 -50.79 14.12
C ILE A 229 17.57 -49.79 13.17
N LYS A 230 16.56 -50.25 12.42
CA LYS A 230 15.76 -49.41 11.53
C LYS A 230 15.12 -48.23 12.26
N ARG A 231 14.51 -48.48 13.43
CA ARG A 231 13.88 -47.43 14.23
C ARG A 231 14.89 -46.41 14.77
N ARG A 232 16.07 -46.85 15.20
CA ARG A 232 17.16 -45.94 15.63
C ARG A 232 17.67 -45.04 14.50
N ILE A 233 17.76 -45.57 13.28
CA ILE A 233 18.18 -44.81 12.10
C ILE A 233 17.10 -43.78 11.71
N GLU A 234 15.83 -44.16 11.75
CA GLU A 234 14.71 -43.25 11.48
C GLU A 234 14.64 -42.10 12.51
N ASP A 235 14.83 -42.40 13.80
CA ASP A 235 14.88 -41.39 14.88
C ASP A 235 16.06 -40.42 14.77
N HIS A 236 17.20 -40.86 14.21
CA HIS A 236 18.37 -39.99 13.99
C HIS A 236 18.30 -39.13 12.72
N ILE A 237 17.39 -39.46 11.79
CA ILE A 237 17.28 -38.80 10.46
C ILE A 237 16.07 -37.86 10.38
N GLY A 238 15.07 -38.04 11.26
CA GLY A 238 13.90 -37.15 11.42
C GLY A 238 14.26 -35.76 11.91
#